data_AF-A0A7W1W9C9-F1
#
_entry.id   AF-A0A7W1W9C9-F1
#
_cell.length_a   1.000
_cell.length_b   1.000
_cell.length_c   1.000
_cell.angle_alpha   90.00
_cell.angle_beta   90.00
_cell.angle_gamma   90.00
#
_symmetry.space_group_name_H-M   'P 1'
#
loop_
_entity.id
_entity.type
_entity.pdbx_description
1 polymer ?
#
loop_
_entity_poly.entity_id
_entity_poly.type
_entity_poly.pdbx_seq_one_letter_code
_entity_poly.pdbx_strand_id
1 'polypeptide(L)'
;VQYVAEEIRKLGLDARLQKLTVPHWVRGEETGELVEFEGMAKGTTQKIVLTALGGSIATAPNGLTAEIVVVNNFDELEKLGRKNVEGKIVLFNNKFDREMANIGFGGQAYRQATQYRGGGAIAAARFGALAVLVRSAGGSQNRLAHTGGMRYADDVTKIPAAAVSYEDAETIAYLAKMGRVRIKFCSRRKLCPTRRAITSSPI
;
A
#
# COMPACT_ATOMS: atom_id res chain seq x y z
N VAL A 1 25.63 -0.32 -3.56
CA VAL A 1 26.58 0.29 -2.59
C VAL A 1 28.01 0.34 -3.13
N GLN A 2 28.55 -0.76 -3.68
CA GLN A 2 29.89 -0.78 -4.29
C GLN A 2 30.03 0.24 -5.42
N TYR A 3 29.13 0.18 -6.41
CA TYR A 3 29.07 1.13 -7.53
C TYR A 3 29.18 2.61 -7.11
N VAL A 4 28.35 3.05 -6.15
CA VAL A 4 28.37 4.44 -5.68
C VAL A 4 29.70 4.80 -5.00
N ALA A 5 30.26 3.90 -4.19
CA ALA A 5 31.54 4.15 -3.56
C ALA A 5 32.69 4.25 -4.58
N GLU A 6 32.63 3.48 -5.66
CA GLU A 6 33.59 3.55 -6.76
C GLU A 6 33.48 4.89 -7.51
N GLU A 7 32.27 5.33 -7.85
CA GLU A 7 32.07 6.64 -8.52
C GLU A 7 32.56 7.81 -7.66
N ILE A 8 32.32 7.80 -6.34
CA ILE A 8 32.84 8.84 -5.43
C ILE A 8 34.38 8.85 -5.42
N ARG A 9 35.02 7.67 -5.43
CA ARG A 9 36.49 7.57 -5.47
C ARG A 9 37.07 8.06 -6.79
N LYS A 10 36.39 7.84 -7.92
CA LYS A 10 36.81 8.38 -9.23
C LYS A 10 36.84 9.91 -9.25
N LEU A 11 36.01 10.56 -8.43
CA LEU A 11 36.01 12.01 -8.23
C LEU A 11 37.12 12.49 -7.28
N GLY A 12 38.00 11.59 -6.80
CA GLY A 12 39.09 11.91 -5.87
C GLY A 12 38.66 12.07 -4.40
N LEU A 13 37.43 11.67 -4.05
CA LEU A 13 36.88 11.78 -2.69
C LEU A 13 37.09 10.50 -1.88
N ASP A 14 37.27 10.62 -0.56
CA ASP A 14 37.32 9.46 0.36
C ASP A 14 35.90 8.88 0.54
N ALA A 15 35.73 7.60 0.19
CA ALA A 15 34.47 6.87 0.32
C ALA A 15 34.61 5.64 1.22
N ARG A 16 33.85 5.63 2.32
CA ARG A 16 33.83 4.54 3.32
C ARG A 16 32.46 3.88 3.39
N LEU A 17 32.45 2.55 3.37
CA LEU A 17 31.23 1.75 3.52
C LEU A 17 31.05 1.31 4.97
N GLN A 18 29.87 1.54 5.55
CA GLN A 18 29.53 1.11 6.91
C GLN A 18 28.57 -0.09 6.87
N LYS A 19 28.89 -1.13 7.65
CA LYS A 19 28.06 -2.34 7.73
C LYS A 19 26.83 -2.06 8.59
N LEU A 20 25.66 -2.42 8.07
CA LEU A 20 24.40 -2.38 8.82
C LEU A 20 23.53 -3.62 8.55
N THR A 21 22.69 -3.95 9.52
CA THR A 21 21.70 -5.04 9.43
C THR A 21 20.36 -4.45 9.01
N VAL A 22 19.74 -5.03 7.99
CA VAL A 22 18.42 -4.60 7.50
C VAL A 22 17.39 -5.72 7.54
N PRO A 23 16.11 -5.41 7.82
CA PRO A 23 15.01 -6.32 7.58
C PRO A 23 14.99 -6.79 6.12
N HIS A 24 14.72 -8.08 5.90
CA HIS A 24 14.68 -8.66 4.56
C HIS A 24 13.25 -9.10 4.22
N TRP A 25 12.57 -8.20 3.53
CA TRP A 25 11.23 -8.41 3.01
C TRP A 25 11.32 -8.59 1.50
N VAL A 26 10.86 -9.74 0.99
CA VAL A 26 10.85 -10.05 -0.43
C VAL A 26 9.42 -10.01 -0.94
N ARG A 27 9.18 -9.13 -1.90
CA ARG A 27 7.92 -9.03 -2.63
C ARG A 27 7.65 -10.29 -3.42
N GLY A 28 6.42 -10.80 -3.35
CA GLY A 28 5.96 -11.90 -4.20
C GLY A 28 4.97 -11.44 -5.25
N GLU A 29 4.20 -12.38 -5.78
CA GLU A 29 3.09 -12.12 -6.69
C GLU A 29 1.98 -11.31 -6.01
N GLU A 30 1.45 -10.31 -6.71
CA GLU A 30 0.41 -9.41 -6.23
C GLU A 30 -0.65 -9.26 -7.32
N THR A 31 -1.90 -9.59 -7.00
CA THR A 31 -3.04 -9.44 -7.91
C THR A 31 -4.23 -8.83 -7.19
N GLY A 32 -5.01 -8.05 -7.93
CA GLY A 32 -6.24 -7.46 -7.45
C GLY A 32 -7.28 -7.46 -8.55
N GLU A 33 -8.52 -7.80 -8.18
CA GLU A 33 -9.64 -7.86 -9.12
C GLU A 33 -10.92 -7.39 -8.44
N LEU A 34 -11.69 -6.55 -9.14
CA LEU A 34 -13.11 -6.37 -8.86
C LEU A 34 -13.83 -7.64 -9.33
N VAL A 35 -14.60 -8.25 -8.43
CA VAL A 35 -15.31 -9.50 -8.69
C VAL A 35 -16.82 -9.33 -8.64
N GLU A 36 -17.30 -8.21 -8.10
CA GLU A 36 -18.71 -7.88 -8.01
C GLU A 36 -18.89 -6.38 -7.83
N PHE A 37 -19.74 -5.77 -8.65
CA PHE A 37 -20.28 -4.42 -8.48
C PHE A 37 -21.58 -4.29 -9.29
N GLU A 38 -22.35 -3.25 -9.02
CA GLU A 38 -23.62 -3.01 -9.71
C GLU A 38 -23.42 -2.76 -11.21
N GLY A 39 -24.16 -3.51 -12.05
CA GLY A 39 -24.02 -3.45 -13.51
C GLY A 39 -22.91 -4.35 -14.08
N MET A 40 -22.16 -5.08 -13.25
CA MET A 40 -21.15 -6.03 -13.71
C MET A 40 -21.79 -7.28 -14.33
N ALA A 41 -21.27 -7.73 -15.47
CA ALA A 41 -21.70 -8.98 -16.09
C ALA A 41 -21.33 -10.17 -15.19
N LYS A 42 -22.29 -11.08 -14.95
CA LYS A 42 -22.08 -12.27 -14.11
C LYS A 42 -20.92 -13.12 -14.62
N GLY A 43 -20.05 -13.56 -13.71
CA GLY A 43 -18.91 -14.43 -14.02
C GLY A 43 -17.70 -13.74 -14.62
N THR A 44 -17.72 -12.40 -14.73
CA THR A 44 -16.56 -11.60 -15.18
C THR A 44 -15.75 -11.08 -14.00
N THR A 45 -14.50 -10.70 -14.26
CA THR A 45 -13.66 -9.94 -13.30
C THR A 45 -13.03 -8.75 -14.00
N GLN A 46 -12.74 -7.69 -13.24
CA GLN A 46 -11.99 -6.53 -13.74
C GLN A 46 -10.71 -6.38 -12.93
N LYS A 47 -9.57 -6.51 -13.60
CA LYS A 47 -8.25 -6.33 -12.98
C LYS A 47 -8.06 -4.90 -12.46
N ILE A 48 -7.58 -4.77 -11.23
CA ILE A 48 -7.08 -3.51 -10.67
C ILE A 48 -5.55 -3.56 -10.54
N VAL A 49 -4.89 -2.41 -10.69
CA VAL A 49 -3.45 -2.26 -10.49
C VAL A 49 -3.18 -1.92 -9.05
N LEU A 50 -2.51 -2.84 -8.35
CA LEU A 50 -2.09 -2.67 -6.97
C LEU A 50 -0.67 -3.17 -6.74
N THR A 51 -0.07 -2.76 -5.63
CA THR A 51 1.18 -3.30 -5.13
C THR A 51 1.21 -3.34 -3.61
N ALA A 52 1.79 -4.36 -2.99
CA ALA A 52 1.84 -4.43 -1.52
C ALA A 52 2.67 -3.29 -0.93
N LEU A 53 2.30 -2.89 0.28
CA LEU A 53 3.10 -1.95 1.05
C LEU A 53 4.29 -2.66 1.69
N GLY A 54 5.43 -1.99 1.75
CA GLY A 54 6.65 -2.53 2.32
C GLY A 54 6.46 -2.82 3.81
N GLY A 55 6.61 -4.09 4.19
CA GLY A 55 6.35 -4.57 5.55
C GLY A 55 4.99 -5.25 5.74
N SER A 56 4.09 -5.16 4.75
CA SER A 56 2.79 -5.84 4.79
C SER A 56 2.94 -7.36 4.97
N ILE A 57 1.96 -7.96 5.63
CA ILE A 57 1.76 -9.42 5.60
C ILE A 57 1.15 -9.86 4.27
N ALA A 58 1.28 -11.16 3.97
CA ALA A 58 0.64 -11.79 2.82
C ALA A 58 -0.83 -12.09 3.12
N THR A 59 -1.63 -12.21 2.06
CA THR A 59 -2.96 -12.83 2.14
C THR A 59 -2.82 -14.34 2.36
N ALA A 60 -3.93 -15.01 2.69
CA ALA A 60 -4.00 -16.46 2.60
C ALA A 60 -3.69 -16.96 1.16
N PRO A 61 -3.28 -18.22 0.96
CA PRO A 61 -2.89 -18.75 -0.36
C PRO A 61 -3.95 -18.59 -1.46
N ASN A 62 -5.23 -18.66 -1.10
CA ASN A 62 -6.36 -18.53 -2.03
C ASN A 62 -6.76 -17.05 -2.31
N GLY A 63 -6.01 -16.10 -1.73
CA GLY A 63 -6.37 -14.69 -1.70
C GLY A 63 -7.42 -14.36 -0.63
N LEU A 64 -7.83 -13.10 -0.62
CA LEU A 64 -8.87 -12.53 0.22
C LEU A 64 -9.94 -11.94 -0.68
N THR A 65 -11.18 -12.45 -0.60
CA THR A 65 -12.33 -11.84 -1.27
C THR A 65 -13.28 -11.26 -0.24
N ALA A 66 -13.49 -9.95 -0.27
CA ALA A 66 -14.38 -9.29 0.67
C ALA A 66 -14.99 -8.01 0.07
N GLU A 67 -16.04 -7.53 0.72
CA GLU A 67 -16.63 -6.23 0.40
C GLU A 67 -15.66 -5.11 0.72
N ILE A 68 -15.68 -4.04 -0.08
CA ILE A 68 -14.86 -2.86 0.14
C ILE A 68 -15.69 -1.68 0.65
N VAL A 69 -15.16 -0.97 1.64
CA VAL A 69 -15.65 0.34 2.08
C VAL A 69 -14.62 1.40 1.77
N VAL A 70 -15.09 2.58 1.37
CA VAL A 70 -14.23 3.68 0.94
C VAL A 70 -14.33 4.83 1.93
N VAL A 71 -13.18 5.31 2.37
CA VAL A 71 -13.03 6.47 3.26
C VAL A 71 -11.93 7.38 2.75
N ASN A 72 -12.00 8.68 3.00
CA ASN A 72 -11.01 9.67 2.54
C ASN A 72 -9.97 10.02 3.61
N ASN A 73 -10.27 9.70 4.87
CA ASN A 73 -9.45 10.03 6.03
C ASN A 73 -9.76 9.10 7.23
N PHE A 74 -9.03 9.26 8.32
CA PHE A 74 -9.24 8.46 9.53
C PHE A 74 -10.56 8.80 10.24
N ASP A 75 -10.98 10.07 10.25
CA ASP A 75 -12.24 10.48 10.87
C ASP A 75 -13.45 9.81 10.21
N GLU A 76 -13.44 9.66 8.89
CA GLU A 76 -14.47 8.91 8.15
C GLU A 76 -14.48 7.43 8.53
N LEU A 77 -13.30 6.81 8.72
CA LEU A 77 -13.21 5.44 9.22
C LEU A 77 -13.80 5.30 10.63
N GLU A 78 -13.47 6.23 11.53
CA GLU A 78 -14.00 6.25 12.90
C GLU A 78 -15.52 6.44 12.90
N LYS A 79 -16.04 7.34 12.07
CA LYS A 79 -17.48 7.58 11.90
C LYS A 79 -18.24 6.35 11.36
N LEU A 80 -17.64 5.60 10.43
CA LEU A 80 -18.22 4.33 9.98
C LEU A 80 -18.34 3.33 11.14
N GLY A 81 -17.33 3.29 12.01
CA GLY A 81 -17.29 2.42 13.18
C GLY A 81 -17.19 0.93 12.84
N ARG A 82 -16.99 0.10 13.87
CA ARG A 82 -16.73 -1.35 13.72
C ARG A 82 -17.82 -2.05 12.91
N LYS A 83 -19.09 -1.76 13.19
CA LYS A 83 -20.26 -2.39 12.55
C LYS A 83 -20.19 -2.35 11.01
N ASN A 84 -19.64 -1.28 10.44
CA ASN A 84 -19.58 -1.09 9.00
C ASN A 84 -18.24 -1.51 8.37
N VAL A 85 -17.22 -1.81 9.18
CA VAL A 85 -15.84 -2.08 8.75
C VAL A 85 -15.43 -3.53 8.98
N GLU A 86 -15.95 -4.17 10.03
CA GLU A 86 -15.61 -5.53 10.39
C GLU A 86 -15.88 -6.51 9.25
N GLY A 87 -14.88 -7.33 8.91
CA GLY A 87 -14.99 -8.30 7.81
C GLY A 87 -14.84 -7.70 6.41
N LYS A 88 -14.50 -6.41 6.28
CA LYS A 88 -14.38 -5.71 4.98
C LYS A 88 -12.95 -5.28 4.67
N ILE A 89 -12.72 -4.95 3.41
CA ILE A 89 -11.51 -4.25 2.95
C ILE A 89 -11.76 -2.75 3.06
N VAL A 90 -10.84 -2.00 3.66
CA VAL A 90 -10.95 -0.54 3.72
C VAL A 90 -10.05 0.06 2.65
N LEU A 91 -10.61 0.92 1.79
CA LEU A 91 -9.84 1.79 0.91
C LEU A 91 -9.77 3.20 1.46
N PHE A 92 -8.55 3.66 1.76
CA PHE A 92 -8.27 5.08 1.99
C PHE A 92 -8.06 5.78 0.64
N ASN A 93 -9.10 6.45 0.13
CA ASN A 93 -9.07 7.20 -1.12
C ASN A 93 -8.66 8.68 -0.93
N ASN A 94 -7.67 8.93 -0.07
CA ASN A 94 -7.19 10.29 0.15
C ASN A 94 -6.51 10.85 -1.11
N LYS A 95 -7.05 11.93 -1.67
CA LYS A 95 -6.51 12.57 -2.87
C LYS A 95 -5.27 13.39 -2.53
N PHE A 96 -4.20 13.23 -3.32
CA PHE A 96 -3.00 14.04 -3.20
C PHE A 96 -3.32 15.51 -3.49
N ASP A 97 -2.93 16.41 -2.60
CA ASP A 97 -3.14 17.84 -2.74
C ASP A 97 -2.17 18.43 -3.78
N ARG A 98 -2.64 18.55 -5.01
CA ARG A 98 -1.87 19.11 -6.13
C ARG A 98 -1.70 20.62 -6.02
N GLU A 99 -2.69 21.31 -5.45
CA GLU A 99 -2.63 22.77 -5.31
C GLU A 99 -1.52 23.14 -4.32
N MET A 100 -1.53 22.51 -3.14
CA MET A 100 -0.48 22.63 -2.14
C MET A 100 0.90 22.28 -2.73
N ALA A 101 0.99 21.21 -3.53
CA ALA A 101 2.24 20.85 -4.17
C ALA A 101 2.73 21.92 -5.17
N ASN A 102 1.82 22.51 -5.95
CA ASN A 102 2.13 23.52 -6.97
C ASN A 102 2.60 24.85 -6.36
N ILE A 103 2.15 25.19 -5.15
CA ILE A 103 2.58 26.41 -4.43
C ILE A 103 3.84 26.19 -3.56
N GLY A 104 4.60 25.12 -3.81
CA GLY A 104 5.90 24.86 -3.16
C GLY A 104 5.85 23.99 -1.90
N PHE A 105 4.68 23.49 -1.51
CA PHE A 105 4.49 22.65 -0.31
C PHE A 105 4.33 21.15 -0.66
N GLY A 106 5.03 20.68 -1.68
CA GLY A 106 4.93 19.28 -2.15
C GLY A 106 5.28 18.24 -1.08
N GLY A 107 6.22 18.56 -0.17
CA GLY A 107 6.56 17.68 0.95
C GLY A 107 5.41 17.51 1.95
N GLN A 108 4.65 18.57 2.21
CA GLN A 108 3.46 18.57 3.08
C GLN A 108 2.34 17.76 2.42
N ALA A 109 2.04 18.03 1.15
CA ALA A 109 1.05 17.28 0.37
C ALA A 109 1.37 15.77 0.35
N TYR A 110 2.64 15.40 0.18
CA TYR A 110 3.07 14.00 0.24
C TYR A 110 2.89 13.38 1.63
N ARG A 111 3.20 14.11 2.71
CA ARG A 111 2.97 13.62 4.08
C ARG A 111 1.48 13.39 4.37
N GLN A 112 0.61 14.29 3.90
CA GLN A 112 -0.84 14.13 4.03
C GLN A 112 -1.34 12.85 3.36
N ALA A 113 -0.84 12.50 2.17
CA ALA A 113 -1.22 11.28 1.48
C ALA A 113 -0.57 10.01 2.10
N THR A 114 0.69 10.11 2.54
CA THR A 114 1.44 8.92 3.00
C THR A 114 1.14 8.49 4.43
N GLN A 115 0.43 9.29 5.23
CA GLN A 115 -0.01 8.86 6.56
C GLN A 115 -0.90 7.59 6.49
N TYR A 116 -1.73 7.46 5.46
CA TYR A 116 -2.56 6.27 5.24
C TYR A 116 -1.73 5.05 4.83
N ARG A 117 -0.68 5.26 4.03
CA ARG A 117 0.31 4.22 3.73
C ARG A 117 1.00 3.72 5.01
N GLY A 118 1.38 4.63 5.89
CA GLY A 118 2.09 4.32 7.12
C GLY A 118 1.23 3.64 8.19
N GLY A 119 0.03 4.17 8.42
CA GLY A 119 -0.83 3.82 9.56
C GLY A 119 -2.22 3.28 9.23
N GLY A 120 -2.62 3.25 7.95
CA GLY A 120 -3.95 2.80 7.53
C GLY A 120 -4.27 1.36 7.95
N ALA A 121 -3.29 0.46 7.86
CA ALA A 121 -3.43 -0.92 8.31
C ALA A 121 -3.74 -1.01 9.82
N ILE A 122 -3.10 -0.18 10.64
CA ILE A 122 -3.33 -0.14 12.09
C ILE A 122 -4.74 0.39 12.37
N ALA A 123 -5.09 1.52 11.76
CA ALA A 123 -6.39 2.17 11.97
C ALA A 123 -7.55 1.23 11.60
N ALA A 124 -7.51 0.61 10.42
CA ALA A 124 -8.57 -0.28 9.96
C ALA A 124 -8.63 -1.59 10.76
N ALA A 125 -7.48 -2.15 11.17
CA ALA A 125 -7.44 -3.37 11.97
C ALA A 125 -8.16 -3.21 13.32
N ARG A 126 -8.10 -2.02 13.95
CA ARG A 126 -8.82 -1.73 15.21
C ARG A 126 -10.35 -1.87 15.07
N PHE A 127 -10.85 -1.69 13.86
CA PHE A 127 -12.26 -1.84 13.51
C PHE A 127 -12.60 -3.21 12.88
N GLY A 128 -11.67 -4.17 12.87
CA GLY A 128 -11.91 -5.53 12.39
C GLY A 128 -11.86 -5.70 10.86
N ALA A 129 -11.25 -4.75 10.14
CA ALA A 129 -11.03 -4.90 8.70
C ALA A 129 -10.18 -6.13 8.39
N LEU A 130 -10.39 -6.74 7.22
CA LEU A 130 -9.60 -7.90 6.76
C LEU A 130 -8.35 -7.50 5.97
N ALA A 131 -8.37 -6.33 5.32
CA ALA A 131 -7.23 -5.77 4.60
C ALA A 131 -7.42 -4.26 4.39
N VAL A 132 -6.33 -3.59 4.00
CA VAL A 132 -6.34 -2.18 3.62
C VAL A 132 -5.79 -1.97 2.23
N LEU A 133 -6.51 -1.16 1.45
CA LEU A 133 -5.99 -0.53 0.24
C LEU A 133 -5.78 0.96 0.51
N VAL A 134 -4.74 1.54 -0.05
CA VAL A 134 -4.50 2.99 -0.02
C VAL A 134 -4.37 3.51 -1.43
N ARG A 135 -4.95 4.66 -1.73
CA ARG A 135 -4.66 5.35 -2.99
C ARG A 135 -3.16 5.65 -3.06
N SER A 136 -2.58 5.44 -4.23
CA SER A 136 -1.18 5.78 -4.48
C SER A 136 -0.89 7.25 -4.18
N ALA A 137 0.16 7.48 -3.37
CA ALA A 137 0.57 8.80 -2.96
C ALA A 137 1.35 9.48 -4.10
N GLY A 138 0.67 10.33 -4.87
CA GLY A 138 1.26 11.11 -5.94
C GLY A 138 0.24 11.98 -6.67
N GLY A 139 0.72 13.08 -7.26
CA GLY A 139 -0.11 13.97 -8.07
C GLY A 139 -0.35 13.48 -9.50
N SER A 140 0.34 12.42 -9.94
CA SER A 140 0.13 11.81 -11.24
C SER A 140 -1.19 11.05 -11.29
N GLN A 141 -1.95 11.26 -12.36
CA GLN A 141 -3.19 10.54 -12.64
C GLN A 141 -2.86 9.45 -13.66
N ASN A 142 -2.09 8.47 -13.20
CA ASN A 142 -1.62 7.36 -14.01
C ASN A 142 -1.84 6.03 -13.30
N ARG A 143 -1.98 4.98 -14.12
CA ARG A 143 -2.33 3.64 -13.66
C ARG A 143 -1.13 2.88 -13.09
N LEU A 144 -0.45 3.52 -12.14
CA LEU A 144 0.73 3.04 -11.44
C LEU A 144 0.45 2.98 -9.94
N ALA A 145 0.81 1.85 -9.32
CA ALA A 145 0.68 1.70 -7.88
C ALA A 145 1.99 2.09 -7.17
N HIS A 146 1.90 3.02 -6.21
CA HIS A 146 3.04 3.51 -5.45
C HIS A 146 3.20 2.75 -4.15
N THR A 147 4.22 1.90 -4.06
CA THR A 147 4.57 1.25 -2.80
C THR A 147 5.14 2.24 -1.77
N GLY A 148 5.61 1.71 -0.65
CA GLY A 148 6.36 2.42 0.37
C GLY A 148 6.21 1.74 1.71
N GLY A 149 7.04 2.15 2.67
CA GLY A 149 7.07 1.53 3.99
C GLY A 149 5.78 1.78 4.77
N MET A 150 5.36 0.74 5.48
CA MET A 150 4.34 0.77 6.52
C MET A 150 4.87 0.16 7.81
N ARG A 151 4.16 0.37 8.92
CA ARG A 151 4.46 -0.30 10.19
C ARG A 151 3.16 -0.86 10.77
N TYR A 152 3.26 -1.99 11.44
CA TYR A 152 2.20 -2.46 12.32
C TYR A 152 2.48 -1.96 13.74
N ALA A 153 1.43 -1.83 14.54
CA ALA A 153 1.55 -1.75 15.98
C ALA A 153 1.41 -3.16 16.57
N ASP A 154 1.97 -3.39 17.76
CA ASP A 154 1.98 -4.71 18.39
C ASP A 154 0.62 -5.08 19.00
N ASP A 155 -0.23 -4.08 19.25
CA ASP A 155 -1.56 -4.19 19.84
C ASP A 155 -2.69 -4.46 18.83
N VAL A 156 -2.36 -4.60 17.53
CA VAL A 156 -3.36 -4.82 16.47
C VAL A 156 -3.09 -6.08 15.68
N THR A 157 -4.17 -6.75 15.26
CA THR A 157 -4.08 -7.84 14.28
C THR A 157 -3.47 -7.31 13.00
N LYS A 158 -2.40 -7.95 12.54
CA LYS A 158 -1.75 -7.58 11.28
C LYS A 158 -2.66 -7.99 10.13
N ILE A 159 -2.98 -7.04 9.25
CA ILE A 159 -3.83 -7.25 8.07
C ILE A 159 -3.06 -6.93 6.79
N PRO A 160 -3.29 -7.65 5.68
CA PRO A 160 -2.66 -7.34 4.39
C PRO A 160 -2.93 -5.89 3.96
N ALA A 161 -1.91 -5.22 3.40
CA ALA A 161 -1.98 -3.84 2.99
C ALA A 161 -1.31 -3.62 1.62
N ALA A 162 -2.01 -2.91 0.73
CA ALA A 162 -1.51 -2.59 -0.61
C ALA A 162 -1.88 -1.15 -1.02
N ALA A 163 -1.09 -0.57 -1.92
CA ALA A 163 -1.47 0.63 -2.64
C ALA A 163 -2.19 0.24 -3.94
N VAL A 164 -3.22 0.99 -4.31
CA VAL A 164 -3.96 0.89 -5.57
C VAL A 164 -3.66 2.12 -6.44
N SER A 165 -3.67 1.95 -7.76
CA SER A 165 -3.48 3.06 -8.71
C SER A 165 -4.51 4.18 -8.52
N TYR A 166 -4.24 5.36 -9.07
CA TYR A 166 -5.16 6.50 -9.01
C TYR A 166 -6.52 6.15 -9.62
N GLU A 167 -6.51 5.58 -10.83
CA GLU A 167 -7.70 5.34 -11.65
C GLU A 167 -8.54 4.22 -11.07
N ASP A 168 -7.89 3.17 -10.56
CA ASP A 168 -8.61 2.06 -9.92
C ASP A 168 -9.22 2.52 -8.58
N ALA A 169 -8.54 3.40 -7.82
CA ALA A 169 -9.11 3.97 -6.60
C ALA A 169 -10.34 4.85 -6.89
N GLU A 170 -10.30 5.71 -7.92
CA GLU A 170 -11.47 6.49 -8.33
C GLU A 170 -12.59 5.59 -8.85
N THR A 171 -12.28 4.56 -9.62
CA THR A 171 -13.26 3.59 -10.12
C THR A 171 -13.96 2.87 -8.97
N ILE A 172 -13.20 2.35 -8.01
CA ILE A 172 -13.75 1.72 -6.80
C ILE A 172 -14.63 2.70 -6.03
N ALA A 173 -14.17 3.94 -5.81
CA ALA A 173 -14.92 4.96 -5.09
C ALA A 173 -16.23 5.33 -5.78
N TYR A 174 -16.23 5.39 -7.11
CA TYR A 174 -17.43 5.62 -7.90
C TYR A 174 -18.42 4.45 -7.78
N LEU A 175 -17.95 3.21 -8.00
CA LEU A 175 -18.79 2.01 -7.92
C LEU A 175 -19.37 1.80 -6.52
N ALA A 176 -18.59 2.09 -5.47
CA ALA A 176 -19.05 1.96 -4.08
C ALA A 176 -20.17 2.95 -3.71
N LYS A 177 -20.32 4.07 -4.46
CA LYS A 177 -21.46 4.98 -4.32
C LYS A 177 -22.72 4.47 -5.00
N MET A 178 -22.57 3.65 -6.04
CA MET A 178 -23.69 3.04 -6.74
C MET A 178 -24.26 1.88 -5.91
N GLY A 179 -23.38 1.05 -5.35
CA GLY A 179 -23.80 -0.03 -4.48
C GLY A 179 -22.64 -0.85 -3.93
N ARG A 180 -22.96 -2.09 -3.57
CA ARG A 180 -21.99 -3.03 -2.99
C ARG A 180 -20.89 -3.37 -4.01
N VAL A 181 -19.64 -3.30 -3.56
CA VAL A 181 -18.46 -3.70 -4.35
C VAL A 181 -17.68 -4.78 -3.60
N ARG A 182 -17.23 -5.83 -4.29
CA ARG A 182 -16.30 -6.82 -3.73
C ARG A 182 -15.02 -6.90 -4.55
N ILE A 183 -13.91 -7.07 -3.83
CA ILE A 183 -12.58 -7.20 -4.40
C ILE A 183 -11.98 -8.53 -3.96
N LYS A 184 -11.30 -9.20 -4.89
CA LYS A 184 -10.35 -10.26 -4.61
C LYS A 184 -8.95 -9.66 -4.61
N PHE A 185 -8.24 -9.82 -3.49
CA PHE A 185 -6.88 -9.36 -3.29
C PHE A 185 -5.98 -10.56 -2.98
N CYS A 186 -4.89 -10.71 -3.73
CA CYS A 186 -3.84 -11.65 -3.42
C CYS A 186 -2.51 -10.90 -3.27
N SER A 187 -1.81 -11.14 -2.18
CA SER A 187 -0.44 -10.70 -1.99
C SER A 187 0.36 -11.83 -1.40
N ARG A 188 1.37 -12.28 -2.14
CA ARG A 188 2.38 -13.22 -1.65
C ARG A 188 3.58 -12.42 -1.14
N ARG A 189 4.20 -12.91 -0.08
CA ARG A 189 5.48 -12.40 0.41
C ARG A 189 6.35 -13.54 0.90
N LYS A 190 7.65 -13.32 0.89
CA LYS A 190 8.61 -14.16 1.61
C LYS A 190 9.34 -13.31 2.64
N LEU A 191 9.18 -13.65 3.92
CA LEU A 191 10.00 -13.09 4.99
C LEU A 191 11.29 -13.90 5.03
N CYS A 192 12.42 -13.23 4.87
CA CYS A 192 13.72 -13.85 4.87
C CYS A 192 14.49 -13.44 6.15
N PRO A 193 15.49 -14.22 6.58
CA PRO A 193 16.41 -13.78 7.62
C PRO A 193 17.01 -12.41 7.27
N THR A 194 17.18 -11.57 8.30
CA THR A 194 17.79 -10.24 8.16
C THR A 194 19.10 -10.34 7.40
N ARG A 195 19.29 -9.46 6.41
CA ARG A 195 20.49 -9.50 5.58
C ARG A 195 21.47 -8.44 6.07
N ARG A 196 22.76 -8.79 6.11
CA ARG A 196 23.81 -7.78 6.24
C ARG A 196 23.90 -7.04 4.91
N ALA A 197 23.80 -5.72 4.93
CA ALA A 197 23.77 -4.91 3.71
C ALA A 197 25.12 -4.85 2.96
N ILE A 198 26.17 -5.46 3.51
CA ILE A 198 27.48 -5.62 2.89
C ILE A 198 27.94 -7.06 3.08
N THR A 199 27.71 -7.90 2.08
CA THR A 199 28.48 -9.13 1.90
C THR A 199 29.69 -8.77 1.07
N SER A 200 30.88 -8.82 1.66
CA SER A 200 32.11 -8.89 0.86
C SER A 200 31.98 -10.09 -0.08
N SER A 201 32.01 -9.87 -1.39
CA SER A 201 32.37 -10.95 -2.31
C SER A 201 33.77 -11.41 -1.93
N PRO A 202 34.02 -12.73 -1.77
CA PRO A 202 35.38 -13.21 -1.85
C PRO A 202 35.85 -13.00 -3.30
N ILE A 203 37.00 -12.34 -3.43
CA ILE A 203 37.82 -12.40 -4.64
C ILE A 203 38.43 -13.80 -4.69
#